data_AF-A0A9P8TTC2-F1
#
_entry.id   AF-A0A9P8TTC2-F1
#
_cell.length_a   1.000
_cell.length_b   1.000
_cell.length_c   1.000
_cell.angle_alpha   90.00
_cell.angle_beta   90.00
_cell.angle_gamma   90.00
#
_symmetry.space_group_name_H-M   'P 1'
#
loop_
_entity.id
_entity.type
_entity.pdbx_description
1 polymer ?
#
loop_
_entity_poly.entity_id
_entity_poly.type
_entity_poly.pdbx_seq_one_letter_code
_entity_poly.pdbx_strand_id
1 'polypeptide(L)'
;MHPLKYLTSLTLSFATATSAFIVERNLPDGIYEVNDLFEESKSIQWEDYSVPIPISRVKCYKDHGTLNSTDHRRAVDHLWSYCSHINVPPHGAFFSVVGEAVAFVCSSGRQSRCHWHEWDDAEEEMNETCGEGRDGHVEMNKLLKEYGRSHIGEDICHSLNMESGLNWEVEMIPVLVNEQTYAQWKLAVQENSEVGGSKNGSMG
;
A
#
# COMPACT_ATOMS: atom_id res chain seq x y z
N MET A 1 31.58 -16.41 59.36
CA MET A 1 31.54 -15.08 58.73
C MET A 1 30.80 -15.20 57.40
N HIS A 2 29.51 -14.86 57.41
CA HIS A 2 28.64 -14.60 56.25
C HIS A 2 28.44 -13.07 56.16
N PRO A 3 27.76 -12.50 55.15
CA PRO A 3 27.87 -12.67 53.69
C PRO A 3 27.90 -11.28 52.99
N LEU A 4 28.11 -11.21 51.67
CA LEU A 4 27.59 -10.07 50.88
C LEU A 4 27.07 -10.56 49.53
N LYS A 5 25.74 -10.58 49.45
CA LYS A 5 24.92 -10.88 48.29
C LYS A 5 24.86 -9.61 47.43
N TYR A 6 25.16 -9.71 46.14
CA TYR A 6 24.76 -8.68 45.17
C TYR A 6 23.52 -9.16 44.42
N LEU A 7 22.38 -8.61 44.82
CA LEU A 7 21.12 -8.62 44.08
C LEU A 7 21.22 -7.48 43.06
N THR A 8 21.41 -7.80 41.79
CA THR A 8 21.25 -6.82 40.70
C THR A 8 19.77 -6.73 40.37
N SER A 9 19.19 -5.58 40.71
CA SER A 9 17.79 -5.25 40.50
C SER A 9 17.47 -5.10 39.02
N LEU A 10 16.36 -5.71 38.62
CA LEU A 10 15.68 -5.54 37.34
C LEU A 10 15.16 -4.10 37.24
N THR A 11 15.40 -3.41 36.12
CA THR A 11 14.57 -2.27 35.70
C THR A 11 14.13 -2.52 34.26
N LEU A 12 12.88 -2.96 34.14
CA LEU A 12 12.16 -3.09 32.88
C LEU A 12 11.62 -1.69 32.54
N SER A 13 12.27 -0.99 31.61
CA SER A 13 11.73 0.26 31.08
C SER A 13 10.67 -0.04 30.04
N PHE A 14 9.41 0.24 30.38
CA PHE A 14 8.33 0.33 29.41
C PHE A 14 8.56 1.58 28.55
N ALA A 15 8.98 1.39 27.31
CA ALA A 15 8.91 2.44 26.30
C ALA A 15 7.43 2.62 25.95
N THR A 16 6.87 3.76 26.36
CA THR A 16 5.54 4.22 26.00
C THR A 16 5.46 4.41 24.49
N ALA A 17 4.43 3.86 23.86
CA ALA A 17 4.07 4.11 22.48
C ALA A 17 3.86 5.62 22.27
N THR A 18 4.76 6.25 21.52
CA THR A 18 4.56 7.60 20.99
C THR A 18 4.00 7.47 19.58
N SER A 19 2.71 7.77 19.44
CA SER A 19 2.08 8.08 18.15
C SER A 19 2.88 9.18 17.46
N ALA A 20 3.25 8.96 16.19
CA ALA A 20 3.85 9.99 15.37
C ALA A 20 2.78 11.03 14.98
N PHE A 21 2.95 12.26 15.45
CA PHE A 21 2.26 13.44 14.96
C PHE A 21 3.05 14.02 13.78
N ILE A 22 2.34 14.48 12.76
CA ILE A 22 2.89 15.27 11.66
C ILE A 22 3.48 16.55 12.27
N VAL A 23 4.80 16.74 12.12
CA VAL A 23 5.46 17.99 12.46
C VAL A 23 5.36 18.92 11.25
N GLU A 24 4.36 19.79 11.26
CA GLU A 24 4.28 20.93 10.36
C GLU A 24 5.19 22.04 10.92
N ARG A 25 6.31 22.32 10.25
CA ARG A 25 7.21 23.42 10.64
C ARG A 25 6.74 24.72 10.01
N ASN A 26 6.52 25.70 10.88
CA ASN A 26 6.47 27.15 10.66
C ASN A 26 5.12 27.72 10.18
N LEU A 27 4.20 27.95 11.12
CA LEU A 27 3.31 29.11 11.05
C LEU A 27 3.49 29.99 12.30
N PRO A 28 3.54 31.32 12.14
CA PRO A 28 3.70 32.27 13.24
C PRO A 28 2.50 32.21 14.19
N ASP A 29 2.76 32.47 15.48
CA ASP A 29 1.80 32.50 16.58
C ASP A 29 0.65 33.49 16.31
N GLY A 30 -0.34 33.03 15.53
CA GLY A 30 -1.62 33.68 15.31
C GLY A 30 -2.66 32.92 16.11
N ILE A 31 -3.33 33.61 17.02
CA ILE A 31 -4.54 33.11 17.67
C ILE A 31 -5.58 32.94 16.56
N TYR A 32 -5.78 31.71 16.10
CA TYR A 32 -6.89 31.39 15.22
C TYR A 32 -8.13 31.22 16.10
N GLU A 33 -9.11 32.12 15.92
CA GLU A 33 -10.49 31.85 16.31
C GLU A 33 -10.87 30.50 15.71
N VAL A 34 -11.20 29.54 16.57
CA VAL A 34 -11.85 28.29 16.18
C VAL A 34 -13.26 28.66 15.77
N ASN A 35 -13.40 29.21 14.56
CA ASN A 35 -14.69 29.26 13.91
C ASN A 35 -15.09 27.81 13.67
N ASP A 36 -16.24 27.42 14.22
CA ASP A 36 -17.00 26.21 13.96
C ASP A 36 -17.31 26.08 12.46
N LEU A 37 -16.28 25.84 11.65
CA LEU A 37 -16.37 25.21 10.34
C LEU A 37 -16.44 23.69 10.56
N PHE A 38 -17.35 23.27 11.44
CA PHE A 38 -18.10 22.05 11.21
C PHE A 38 -19.02 22.37 10.02
N GLU A 39 -18.42 22.53 8.84
CA GLU A 39 -19.13 22.30 7.60
C GLU A 39 -19.71 20.91 7.76
N GLU A 40 -21.04 20.86 7.90
CA GLU A 40 -21.84 19.64 7.90
C GLU A 40 -21.16 18.66 6.98
N SER A 41 -20.51 17.64 7.55
CA SER A 41 -19.87 16.59 6.78
C SER A 41 -21.01 16.01 5.96
N LYS A 42 -21.12 16.41 4.69
CA LYS A 42 -22.09 15.84 3.76
C LYS A 42 -21.87 14.36 3.91
N SER A 43 -22.85 13.70 4.53
CA SER A 43 -22.82 12.27 4.76
C SER A 43 -22.35 11.67 3.46
N ILE A 44 -21.19 10.99 3.49
CA ILE A 44 -20.60 10.32 2.35
C ILE A 44 -21.76 9.52 1.74
N GLN A 45 -22.34 10.02 0.66
CA GLN A 45 -23.44 9.31 0.04
C GLN A 45 -22.78 8.10 -0.57
N TRP A 46 -23.17 6.92 -0.10
CA TRP A 46 -22.76 5.61 -0.61
C TRP A 46 -23.06 5.39 -2.10
N GLU A 47 -23.49 6.44 -2.81
CA GLU A 47 -24.09 6.45 -4.13
C GLU A 47 -23.08 6.58 -5.28
N ASP A 48 -21.80 6.84 -4.99
CA ASP A 48 -20.75 6.93 -6.02
C ASP A 48 -20.09 5.57 -6.37
N TYR A 49 -20.50 4.50 -5.70
CA TYR A 49 -19.98 3.16 -5.93
C TYR A 49 -20.98 2.33 -6.75
N SER A 50 -20.56 1.86 -7.93
CA SER A 50 -21.38 1.05 -8.84
C SER A 50 -20.73 -0.30 -9.05
N VAL A 51 -21.25 -1.33 -8.38
CA VAL A 51 -21.00 -2.72 -8.78
C VAL A 51 -22.20 -3.37 -9.45
N PRO A 52 -21.96 -4.22 -10.47
CA PRO A 52 -20.65 -4.63 -10.99
C PRO A 52 -19.90 -3.49 -11.68
N ILE A 53 -18.57 -3.46 -11.54
CA ILE A 53 -17.77 -2.40 -12.17
C ILE A 53 -17.93 -2.45 -13.70
N PRO A 54 -17.94 -1.30 -14.40
CA PRO A 54 -18.15 -1.26 -15.85
C PRO A 54 -16.85 -1.62 -16.61
N ILE A 55 -16.46 -2.89 -16.55
CA ILE A 55 -15.26 -3.42 -17.21
C ILE A 55 -15.38 -3.21 -18.72
N SER A 56 -14.37 -2.57 -19.30
CA SER A 56 -14.29 -2.31 -20.73
C SER A 56 -13.29 -3.23 -21.41
N ARG A 57 -12.20 -3.58 -20.71
CA ARG A 57 -11.15 -4.45 -21.22
C ARG A 57 -10.42 -5.12 -20.07
N VAL A 58 -9.95 -6.35 -20.31
CA VAL A 58 -8.99 -7.05 -19.46
C VAL A 58 -7.74 -7.34 -20.29
N LYS A 59 -6.55 -7.09 -19.74
CA LYS A 59 -5.27 -7.41 -20.37
C LYS A 59 -4.48 -8.31 -19.44
N CYS A 60 -4.02 -9.43 -19.97
CA CYS A 60 -3.16 -10.36 -19.25
C CYS A 60 -1.71 -10.21 -19.73
N TYR A 61 -0.77 -10.14 -18.80
CA TYR A 61 0.65 -10.13 -19.12
C TYR A 61 1.14 -11.59 -19.21
N LYS A 62 1.76 -11.95 -20.34
CA LYS A 62 2.08 -13.36 -20.66
C LYS A 62 3.45 -13.80 -20.17
N ASP A 63 4.32 -12.83 -19.92
CA ASP A 63 5.75 -13.08 -19.77
C ASP A 63 6.12 -13.46 -18.32
N HIS A 64 5.19 -13.25 -17.39
CA HIS A 64 5.38 -13.52 -15.97
C HIS A 64 4.50 -14.67 -15.47
N GLY A 65 5.02 -15.38 -14.46
CA GLY A 65 4.36 -16.52 -13.84
C GLY A 65 3.19 -16.11 -12.93
N THR A 66 2.94 -16.91 -11.90
CA THR A 66 2.00 -16.57 -10.83
C THR A 66 2.73 -15.76 -9.77
N LEU A 67 2.12 -14.67 -9.31
CA LEU A 67 2.62 -13.85 -8.21
C LEU A 67 2.70 -14.68 -6.92
N ASN A 68 3.67 -14.36 -6.06
CA ASN A 68 3.69 -14.91 -4.70
C ASN A 68 2.41 -14.46 -3.96
N SER A 69 1.55 -15.40 -3.57
CA SER A 69 0.24 -15.09 -2.99
C SER A 69 0.31 -14.30 -1.68
N THR A 70 1.37 -14.49 -0.88
CA THR A 70 1.57 -13.75 0.38
C THR A 70 1.94 -12.30 0.11
N ASP A 71 2.87 -12.09 -0.83
CA ASP A 71 3.31 -10.74 -1.21
C ASP A 71 2.19 -9.99 -1.93
N HIS A 72 1.47 -10.65 -2.85
CA HIS A 72 0.29 -10.11 -3.52
C HIS A 72 -0.78 -9.67 -2.51
N ARG A 73 -1.17 -10.52 -1.56
CA ARG A 73 -2.18 -10.17 -0.56
C ARG A 73 -1.77 -8.93 0.26
N ARG A 74 -0.50 -8.85 0.69
CA ARG A 74 0.02 -7.68 1.40
C ARG A 74 0.01 -6.42 0.53
N ALA A 75 0.35 -6.55 -0.75
CA ALA A 75 0.29 -5.43 -1.69
C ALA A 75 -1.15 -4.89 -1.80
N VAL A 76 -2.14 -5.79 -1.92
CA VAL A 76 -3.57 -5.47 -1.95
C VAL A 76 -4.03 -4.80 -0.66
N ASP A 77 -3.64 -5.32 0.51
CA ASP A 77 -4.05 -4.74 1.80
C ASP A 77 -3.59 -3.28 1.94
N HIS A 78 -2.38 -2.93 1.46
CA HIS A 78 -1.93 -1.54 1.43
C HIS A 78 -2.69 -0.68 0.42
N LEU A 79 -3.02 -1.22 -0.76
CA LEU A 79 -3.85 -0.53 -1.75
C LEU A 79 -5.24 -0.22 -1.16
N TRP A 80 -5.84 -1.15 -0.43
CA TRP A 80 -7.12 -0.94 0.25
C TRP A 80 -7.03 0.15 1.32
N SER A 81 -5.95 0.14 2.11
CA SER A 81 -5.68 1.19 3.09
C SER A 81 -5.58 2.56 2.43
N TYR A 82 -4.87 2.67 1.29
CA TYR A 82 -4.81 3.89 0.51
C TYR A 82 -6.19 4.34 0.02
N CYS A 83 -6.95 3.44 -0.61
CA CYS A 83 -8.28 3.73 -1.16
C CYS A 83 -9.32 4.14 -0.11
N SER A 84 -9.12 3.74 1.14
CA SER A 84 -10.00 4.14 2.25
C SER A 84 -9.85 5.61 2.62
N HIS A 85 -8.70 6.22 2.36
CA HIS A 85 -8.33 7.55 2.85
C HIS A 85 -8.04 8.58 1.76
N ILE A 86 -7.57 8.13 0.59
CA ILE A 86 -7.00 9.00 -0.44
C ILE A 86 -7.69 8.73 -1.79
N ASN A 87 -8.01 9.81 -2.48
CA ASN A 87 -8.50 9.75 -3.85
C ASN A 87 -7.32 9.67 -4.83
N VAL A 88 -7.45 8.88 -5.88
CA VAL A 88 -6.47 8.86 -6.97
C VAL A 88 -6.56 10.20 -7.71
N PRO A 89 -5.44 10.94 -7.85
CA PRO A 89 -5.49 12.22 -8.54
C PRO A 89 -5.85 12.06 -10.03
N PRO A 90 -6.34 13.13 -10.69
CA PRO A 90 -6.52 13.13 -12.13
C PRO A 90 -5.18 12.86 -12.79
N HIS A 91 -5.12 11.95 -13.76
CA HIS A 91 -3.83 11.52 -14.29
C HIS A 91 -2.89 11.16 -13.14
N GLY A 92 -3.35 10.25 -12.28
CA GLY A 92 -2.61 9.74 -11.13
C GLY A 92 -2.56 8.23 -11.11
N ALA A 93 -1.60 7.69 -10.39
CA ALA A 93 -1.54 6.27 -10.08
C ALA A 93 -1.03 6.06 -8.65
N PHE A 94 -1.49 4.99 -8.02
CA PHE A 94 -0.94 4.49 -6.77
C PHE A 94 -0.50 3.04 -6.97
N PHE A 95 0.70 2.74 -6.49
CA PHE A 95 1.32 1.43 -6.57
C PHE A 95 1.69 0.96 -5.17
N SER A 96 1.25 -0.24 -4.82
CA SER A 96 1.70 -0.94 -3.63
C SER A 96 2.62 -2.08 -4.05
N VAL A 97 3.85 -2.06 -3.55
CA VAL A 97 4.90 -3.02 -3.92
C VAL A 97 5.35 -3.80 -2.70
N VAL A 98 5.25 -5.13 -2.76
CA VAL A 98 5.74 -6.05 -1.72
C VAL A 98 6.45 -7.21 -2.41
N GLY A 99 7.71 -7.48 -2.06
CA GLY A 99 8.50 -8.49 -2.78
C GLY A 99 8.67 -8.10 -4.24
N GLU A 100 8.20 -8.97 -5.14
CA GLU A 100 8.09 -8.72 -6.59
C GLU A 100 6.66 -8.38 -7.02
N ALA A 101 5.67 -8.49 -6.13
CA ALA A 101 4.27 -8.26 -6.45
C ALA A 101 3.90 -6.77 -6.34
N VAL A 102 3.17 -6.31 -7.34
CA VAL A 102 2.61 -4.96 -7.43
C VAL A 102 1.10 -5.06 -7.51
N ALA A 103 0.39 -4.32 -6.67
CA ALA A 103 -1.04 -4.05 -6.80
C ALA A 103 -1.21 -2.55 -7.04
N PHE A 104 -2.04 -2.16 -8.01
CA PHE A 104 -2.12 -0.78 -8.44
C PHE A 104 -3.52 -0.32 -8.82
N VAL A 105 -3.70 1.00 -8.78
CA VAL A 105 -4.84 1.71 -9.34
C VAL A 105 -4.35 2.93 -10.10
N CYS A 106 -4.94 3.18 -11.26
CA CYS A 106 -4.65 4.34 -12.09
C CYS A 106 -5.94 5.09 -12.40
N SER A 107 -5.86 6.41 -12.53
CA SER A 107 -6.94 7.25 -13.04
C SER A 107 -6.42 8.09 -14.21
N SER A 108 -7.05 7.92 -15.37
CA SER A 108 -6.78 8.70 -16.58
C SER A 108 -7.75 9.87 -16.75
N GLY A 109 -8.71 10.02 -15.84
CA GLY A 109 -9.75 11.03 -15.88
C GLY A 109 -9.61 12.07 -14.78
N ARG A 110 -10.73 12.36 -14.10
CA ARG A 110 -10.78 13.28 -12.96
C ARG A 110 -10.30 12.58 -11.69
N GLN A 111 -10.03 13.38 -10.65
CA GLN A 111 -9.80 12.85 -9.31
C GLN A 111 -10.94 11.89 -8.97
N SER A 112 -10.57 10.66 -8.65
CA SER A 112 -11.54 9.60 -8.44
C SER A 112 -11.20 8.82 -7.18
N ARG A 113 -12.22 8.53 -6.39
CA ARG A 113 -12.07 7.69 -5.22
C ARG A 113 -11.90 6.25 -5.67
N CYS A 114 -10.92 5.53 -5.16
CA CYS A 114 -10.88 4.09 -5.33
C CYS A 114 -11.63 3.42 -4.17
N HIS A 115 -12.29 2.29 -4.44
CA HIS A 115 -13.05 1.54 -3.44
C HIS A 115 -12.54 0.11 -3.39
N TRP A 116 -12.44 -0.47 -2.19
CA TRP A 116 -11.96 -1.84 -2.02
C TRP A 116 -12.80 -2.86 -2.77
N HIS A 117 -14.11 -2.66 -2.85
CA HIS A 117 -14.95 -3.58 -3.61
C HIS A 117 -14.80 -3.40 -5.15
N GLU A 118 -14.41 -2.21 -5.65
CA GLU A 118 -14.04 -2.06 -7.07
C GLU A 118 -12.81 -2.92 -7.38
N TRP A 119 -11.89 -3.04 -6.42
CA TRP A 119 -10.75 -3.94 -6.51
C TRP A 119 -11.18 -5.41 -6.50
N ASP A 120 -12.11 -5.81 -5.62
CA ASP A 120 -12.56 -7.22 -5.54
C ASP A 120 -13.17 -7.69 -6.86
N ASP A 121 -14.10 -6.90 -7.44
CA ASP A 121 -14.69 -7.22 -8.74
C ASP A 121 -13.61 -7.24 -9.86
N ALA A 122 -12.67 -6.30 -9.82
CA ALA A 122 -11.55 -6.28 -10.76
C ALA A 122 -10.67 -7.52 -10.64
N GLU A 123 -10.37 -7.94 -9.42
CA GLU A 123 -9.56 -9.11 -9.11
C GLU A 123 -10.25 -10.40 -9.53
N GLU A 124 -11.55 -10.52 -9.30
CA GLU A 124 -12.39 -11.62 -9.77
C GLU A 124 -12.31 -11.72 -11.31
N GLU A 125 -12.56 -10.64 -12.03
CA GLU A 125 -12.49 -10.63 -13.50
C GLU A 125 -11.09 -11.01 -14.01
N MET A 126 -10.02 -10.50 -13.38
CA MET A 126 -8.65 -10.88 -13.73
C MET A 126 -8.39 -12.36 -13.46
N ASN A 127 -8.91 -12.91 -12.36
CA ASN A 127 -8.76 -14.33 -12.04
C ASN A 127 -9.50 -15.21 -13.05
N GLU A 128 -10.70 -14.81 -13.47
CA GLU A 128 -11.47 -15.53 -14.48
C GLU A 128 -10.80 -15.48 -15.86
N THR A 129 -10.28 -14.32 -16.27
CA THR A 129 -9.73 -14.11 -17.62
C THR A 129 -8.27 -14.51 -17.74
N CYS A 130 -7.43 -14.09 -16.79
CA CYS A 130 -5.98 -14.28 -16.83
C CYS A 130 -5.51 -15.49 -16.03
N GLY A 131 -6.31 -15.97 -15.08
CA GLY A 131 -5.96 -17.02 -14.13
C GLY A 131 -5.59 -16.46 -12.76
N GLU A 132 -5.86 -17.26 -11.72
CA GLU A 132 -5.64 -16.87 -10.32
C GLU A 132 -4.17 -16.45 -10.05
N GLY A 133 -4.01 -15.26 -9.46
CA GLY A 133 -2.71 -14.70 -9.09
C GLY A 133 -1.77 -14.39 -10.26
N ARG A 134 -2.25 -14.47 -11.50
CA ARG A 134 -1.47 -14.11 -12.69
C ARG A 134 -1.58 -12.63 -12.99
N ASP A 135 -0.52 -12.08 -13.54
CA ASP A 135 -0.43 -10.68 -13.94
C ASP A 135 -1.53 -10.28 -14.93
N GLY A 136 -2.15 -9.15 -14.64
CA GLY A 136 -3.16 -8.57 -15.50
C GLY A 136 -3.73 -7.29 -14.93
N HIS A 137 -4.58 -6.66 -15.72
CA HIS A 137 -5.29 -5.47 -15.33
C HIS A 137 -6.65 -5.38 -16.03
N VAL A 138 -7.54 -4.60 -15.43
CA VAL A 138 -8.85 -4.25 -15.96
C VAL A 138 -8.93 -2.75 -16.22
N GLU A 139 -9.42 -2.37 -17.38
CA GLU A 139 -9.68 -0.99 -17.78
C GLU A 139 -11.18 -0.70 -17.72
N MET A 140 -11.54 0.44 -17.13
CA MET A 140 -12.90 0.93 -17.01
C MET A 140 -13.05 2.26 -17.75
N ASN A 141 -13.34 2.21 -19.05
CA ASN A 141 -13.41 3.41 -19.90
C ASN A 141 -14.47 4.41 -19.44
N LYS A 142 -15.56 3.94 -18.82
CA LYS A 142 -16.61 4.83 -18.28
C LYS A 142 -16.14 5.61 -17.05
N LEU A 143 -15.31 4.98 -16.21
CA LEU A 143 -14.80 5.60 -14.98
C LEU A 143 -13.43 6.23 -15.18
N LEU A 144 -12.78 6.00 -16.33
CA LEU A 144 -11.41 6.40 -16.62
C LEU A 144 -10.45 5.93 -15.52
N LYS A 145 -10.60 4.66 -15.14
CA LYS A 145 -9.81 3.98 -14.12
C LYS A 145 -9.23 2.67 -14.65
N GLU A 146 -8.15 2.23 -14.04
CA GLU A 146 -7.52 0.95 -14.28
C GLU A 146 -7.14 0.35 -12.91
N TYR A 147 -7.40 -0.94 -12.71
CA TYR A 147 -6.87 -1.69 -11.57
C TYR A 147 -6.11 -2.90 -12.08
N GLY A 148 -5.05 -3.28 -11.39
CA GLY A 148 -4.35 -4.48 -11.77
C GLY A 148 -3.29 -4.92 -10.78
N ARG A 149 -2.69 -6.05 -11.14
CA ARG A 149 -1.59 -6.67 -10.42
C ARG A 149 -0.51 -7.11 -11.41
N SER A 150 0.74 -6.93 -11.04
CA SER A 150 1.86 -7.28 -11.91
C SER A 150 3.16 -7.49 -11.13
N HIS A 151 4.25 -7.78 -11.85
CA HIS A 151 5.59 -7.77 -11.31
C HIS A 151 6.21 -6.37 -11.39
N ILE A 152 7.26 -6.12 -10.59
CA ILE A 152 8.06 -4.90 -10.69
C ILE A 152 8.72 -4.80 -12.07
N GLY A 153 8.67 -3.61 -12.68
CA GLY A 153 9.33 -3.31 -13.95
C GLY A 153 8.42 -3.41 -15.17
N GLU A 154 7.18 -3.90 -14.99
CA GLU A 154 6.19 -3.97 -16.05
C GLU A 154 5.61 -2.60 -16.42
N ASP A 155 5.16 -2.49 -17.68
CA ASP A 155 4.45 -1.31 -18.17
C ASP A 155 3.01 -1.33 -17.66
N ILE A 156 2.80 -0.59 -16.57
CA ILE A 156 1.55 -0.51 -15.81
C ILE A 156 0.85 0.83 -16.12
N CYS A 157 -0.48 0.85 -16.10
CA CYS A 157 -1.29 2.02 -16.42
C CYS A 157 -1.10 2.44 -17.89
N HIS A 158 -1.44 1.56 -18.83
CA HIS A 158 -1.13 1.78 -20.25
C HIS A 158 -1.95 2.94 -20.86
N SER A 159 -3.06 3.31 -20.23
CA SER A 159 -3.86 4.49 -20.57
C SER A 159 -3.16 5.82 -20.31
N LEU A 160 -2.04 5.83 -19.56
CA LEU A 160 -1.24 7.03 -19.29
C LEU A 160 -0.32 7.41 -20.48
N ASN A 161 -0.18 6.53 -21.48
CA ASN A 161 0.60 6.77 -22.69
C ASN A 161 -0.13 7.61 -23.77
N MET A 162 -1.28 8.24 -23.47
CA MET A 162 -2.04 8.99 -24.49
C MET A 162 -1.49 10.35 -24.88
N GLU A 163 -0.54 10.96 -24.16
CA GLU A 163 0.16 12.14 -24.67
C GLU A 163 1.44 12.38 -23.86
N SER A 164 2.58 12.34 -24.54
CA SER A 164 3.97 12.48 -24.05
C SER A 164 4.32 13.87 -23.49
N GLY A 165 3.36 14.57 -22.87
CA GLY A 165 3.51 15.91 -22.30
C GLY A 165 2.98 16.10 -20.88
N LEU A 166 2.39 15.08 -20.25
CA LEU A 166 1.96 15.16 -18.85
C LEU A 166 3.10 14.72 -17.93
N ASN A 167 3.62 15.65 -17.11
CA ASN A 167 4.53 15.36 -16.02
C ASN A 167 3.74 14.66 -14.91
N TRP A 168 3.83 13.33 -14.84
CA TRP A 168 3.21 12.56 -13.77
C TRP A 168 3.99 12.78 -12.47
N GLU A 169 3.30 13.29 -11.43
CA GLU A 169 3.84 13.31 -10.08
C GLU A 169 3.66 11.91 -9.48
N VAL A 170 4.68 11.07 -9.60
CA VAL A 170 4.73 9.80 -8.90
C VAL A 170 5.12 10.07 -7.46
N GLU A 171 4.13 10.23 -6.58
CA GLU A 171 4.37 10.27 -5.14
C GLU A 171 4.46 8.85 -4.60
N MET A 172 5.69 8.35 -4.45
CA MET A 172 5.93 7.08 -3.77
C MET A 172 5.74 7.26 -2.26
N ILE A 173 4.56 6.94 -1.76
CA ILE A 173 4.33 6.89 -0.31
C ILE A 173 5.01 5.62 0.23
N PRO A 174 5.99 5.73 1.15
CA PRO A 174 6.66 4.57 1.69
C PRO A 174 5.67 3.71 2.50
N VAL A 175 5.53 2.46 2.09
CA VAL A 175 4.79 1.46 2.84
C VAL A 175 5.53 1.13 4.12
N LEU A 176 4.86 1.31 5.26
CA LEU A 176 5.36 0.93 6.58
C LEU A 176 4.86 -0.48 6.96
N VAL A 177 5.77 -1.42 7.18
CA VAL A 177 5.51 -2.73 7.76
C VAL A 177 6.00 -2.70 9.22
N ASN A 178 5.09 -2.83 10.19
CA ASN A 178 5.40 -2.68 11.62
C ASN A 178 6.13 -1.36 11.94
N GLU A 179 5.59 -0.24 11.44
CA GLU A 179 6.15 1.11 11.62
C GLU A 179 7.54 1.33 10.98
N GLN A 180 8.04 0.35 10.21
CA GLN A 180 9.32 0.44 9.50
C GLN A 180 9.08 0.46 8.01
N THR A 181 9.82 1.29 7.28
CA THR A 181 9.77 1.25 5.81
C THR A 181 10.16 -0.14 5.30
N TYR A 182 9.64 -0.56 4.15
CA TYR A 182 9.99 -1.86 3.55
C TYR A 182 11.52 -2.09 3.44
N ALA A 183 12.28 -1.03 3.13
CA ALA A 183 13.75 -1.08 3.11
C ALA A 183 14.35 -1.42 4.48
N GLN A 184 13.84 -0.83 5.57
CA GLN A 184 14.27 -1.11 6.94
C GLN A 184 13.87 -2.52 7.38
N TRP A 185 12.67 -2.98 7.03
CA TRP A 185 12.23 -4.33 7.33
C TRP A 185 13.12 -5.40 6.67
N LYS A 186 13.50 -5.20 5.40
CA LYS A 186 14.35 -6.14 4.65
C LYS A 186 15.75 -6.27 5.27
N LEU A 187 16.31 -5.16 5.77
CA LEU A 187 17.58 -5.17 6.51
C LEU A 187 17.46 -5.92 7.83
N ALA A 188 16.39 -5.68 8.59
CA ALA A 188 16.16 -6.34 9.88
C ALA A 188 15.95 -7.86 9.75
N VAL A 189 15.32 -8.33 8.68
CA VAL A 189 15.15 -9.77 8.42
C VAL A 189 16.49 -10.44 8.06
N GLN A 190 17.35 -9.78 7.28
CA GLN A 190 18.68 -10.31 6.98
C GLN A 190 19.56 -10.43 8.22
N GLU A 191 19.57 -9.41 9.08
CA GLU A 191 20.36 -9.41 10.31
C GLU A 191 19.94 -10.53 11.27
N ASN A 192 18.63 -10.81 11.37
CA ASN A 192 18.12 -11.91 12.19
C ASN A 192 18.39 -13.30 11.60
N SER A 193 18.61 -13.41 10.28
CA SER A 193 18.91 -14.70 9.63
C SER A 193 20.35 -15.17 9.86
N GLU A 194 21.28 -14.25 10.13
CA GLU A 194 22.70 -14.59 10.39
C GLU A 194 22.96 -15.04 11.84
N VAL A 195 22.10 -14.67 12.79
CA VAL A 195 22.28 -14.97 14.22
C VAL A 195 21.78 -16.37 14.62
N GLY A 196 21.03 -17.05 13.75
CA GLY A 196 20.46 -18.39 14.01
C GLY A 196 21.38 -19.60 13.76
N GLY A 197 22.59 -19.39 13.22
CA GLY A 197 23.54 -20.45 12.90
C GLY A 197 24.28 -21.04 14.12
N SER A 198 23.57 -21.36 15.21
CA SER A 198 24.19 -22.01 16.37
C SER A 198 24.46 -23.49 16.06
N LYS A 199 25.73 -23.81 15.82
CA LYS A 199 26.25 -25.17 15.68
C LYS A 199 25.93 -25.98 16.94
N ASN A 200 24.96 -26.89 16.86
CA ASN A 200 24.85 -27.95 17.85
C ASN A 200 26.06 -28.88 17.71
N GLY A 201 27.07 -28.64 18.56
CA GLY A 201 28.20 -29.51 18.77
C GLY A 201 27.72 -30.85 19.34
N SER A 202 28.00 -31.91 18.59
CA SER A 202 27.96 -33.29 19.08
C SER A 202 29.00 -33.45 20.19
N MET A 203 28.55 -33.84 21.38
CA MET A 203 29.41 -34.37 22.44
C MET A 203 29.11 -35.86 22.56
N GLY A 204 30.13 -36.66 22.25
CA GLY A 204 30.22 -38.07 22.64
C GLY A 204 30.82 -38.24 24.03
#